data_AF-A0A1S2WXV1-F1
#
_entry.id   AF-A0A1S2WXV1-F1
#
_cell.length_a   1.000
_cell.length_b   1.000
_cell.length_c   1.000
_cell.angle_alpha   90.00
_cell.angle_beta   90.00
_cell.angle_gamma   90.00
#
_symmetry.space_group_name_H-M   'P 1'
#
loop_
_entity.id
_entity.type
_entity.pdbx_description
1 polymer ?
#
loop_
_entity_poly.entity_id
_entity_poly.type
_entity_poly.pdbx_seq_one_letter_code
_entity_poly.pdbx_strand_id
1 'polypeptide(L)' 'MKYPICLDGKNACPPEDVGGYWGYEDFVKIMSDENHEEYDNMFEWFGEKYDPKKFDSSEVKFSNARRKLNKMLSYYGA' A
#
# COMPACT_ATOMS: atom_id res chain seq x y z
N MET A 1 11.57 23.53 5.04
CA MET A 1 11.27 22.13 4.69
C MET A 1 10.89 21.38 5.97
N LYS A 2 9.93 20.45 5.89
CA LYS A 2 9.45 19.67 7.03
C LYS A 2 9.80 18.21 6.78
N TYR A 3 10.54 17.61 7.70
CA TYR A 3 11.00 16.22 7.59
C TYR A 3 10.08 15.25 8.35
N PRO A 4 10.06 13.96 7.97
CA PRO A 4 10.76 13.36 6.82
C PRO A 4 10.11 13.68 5.47
N ILE A 5 10.87 13.48 4.39
CA ILE A 5 10.45 13.67 2.99
C ILE A 5 10.88 12.41 2.22
N CYS A 6 9.99 11.89 1.38
CA CYS A 6 10.31 10.79 0.46
C CYS A 6 10.95 11.41 -0.77
N LEU A 7 12.20 11.05 -1.05
CA LEU A 7 12.94 11.61 -2.19
C LEU A 7 12.74 10.77 -3.46
N ASP A 8 12.60 9.46 -3.31
CA ASP A 8 12.46 8.51 -4.40
C ASP A 8 11.96 7.14 -3.88
N GLY A 9 11.63 6.24 -4.80
CA GLY A 9 11.21 4.86 -4.55
C GLY A 9 10.87 4.13 -5.85
N LYS A 10 10.46 2.87 -5.73
CA LYS A 10 10.11 2.04 -6.88
C LYS A 10 9.08 0.98 -6.52
N ASN A 11 8.28 0.62 -7.51
CA ASN A 11 7.22 -0.38 -7.44
C ASN A 11 6.08 -0.02 -6.49
N ALA A 12 4.91 -0.56 -6.77
CA ALA A 12 3.76 -0.44 -5.88
C ALA A 12 4.00 -1.26 -4.60
N CYS A 13 3.47 -0.77 -3.48
CA CYS A 13 3.44 -1.57 -2.26
C CYS A 13 2.53 -2.79 -2.46
N PRO A 14 2.82 -3.93 -1.79
CA PRO A 14 1.86 -5.01 -1.67
C PRO A 14 0.55 -4.48 -1.07
N PRO A 15 -0.62 -4.94 -1.57
CA PRO A 15 -1.89 -4.64 -0.93
C PRO A 15 -1.88 -5.10 0.54
N GLU A 16 -2.60 -4.37 1.39
CA GLU A 16 -2.82 -4.79 2.77
C GLU A 16 -3.51 -6.16 2.79
N ASP A 17 -3.17 -7.00 3.77
CA ASP A 17 -3.75 -8.33 3.97
C ASP A 17 -3.62 -9.31 2.79
N VAL A 18 -2.72 -9.06 1.82
CA VAL A 18 -2.50 -9.92 0.63
C VAL A 18 -1.94 -11.32 0.95
N GLY A 19 -1.70 -11.66 2.22
CA GLY A 19 -1.14 -12.98 2.60
C GLY A 19 0.39 -13.03 2.62
N GLY A 20 1.06 -11.89 2.83
CA GLY A 20 2.51 -11.81 2.95
C GLY A 20 3.24 -11.99 1.62
N TYR A 21 4.47 -12.50 1.66
CA TYR A 21 5.32 -12.62 0.46
C TYR A 21 4.70 -13.53 -0.61
N TRP A 22 4.27 -14.73 -0.22
CA TRP A 22 3.71 -15.71 -1.16
C TRP A 22 2.40 -15.22 -1.78
N GLY A 23 1.51 -14.66 -0.97
CA GLY A 23 0.27 -14.10 -1.48
C GLY A 23 0.49 -12.89 -2.40
N TYR A 24 1.52 -12.08 -2.15
CA TYR A 24 1.90 -11.00 -3.07
C TYR A 24 2.44 -11.53 -4.41
N GLU A 25 3.24 -12.58 -4.41
CA GLU A 25 3.75 -13.20 -5.63
C GLU A 25 2.61 -13.75 -6.51
N ASP A 26 1.68 -14.48 -5.90
CA ASP A 26 0.48 -14.98 -6.57
C ASP A 26 -0.40 -13.84 -7.08
N PHE A 27 -0.63 -12.82 -6.26
CA PHE A 27 -1.39 -11.63 -6.63
C PHE A 27 -0.81 -10.94 -7.87
N VAL A 28 0.50 -10.68 -7.91
CA VAL A 28 1.15 -10.04 -9.07
C VAL A 28 1.03 -10.92 -10.30
N LYS A 29 1.22 -12.23 -10.17
CA LYS A 29 1.10 -13.19 -11.27
C LYS A 29 -0.31 -13.18 -11.87
N ILE A 30 -1.34 -13.28 -11.02
CA ILE A 30 -2.74 -13.29 -11.44
C ILE A 30 -3.12 -11.95 -12.06
N MET A 31 -2.85 -10.84 -11.39
CA MET A 31 -3.23 -9.50 -11.85
C MET A 31 -2.47 -9.02 -13.11
N SER A 32 -1.41 -9.71 -13.51
CA SER A 32 -0.67 -9.43 -14.75
C SER A 32 -1.24 -10.13 -15.99
N ASP A 33 -2.17 -11.07 -15.83
CA ASP A 33 -2.78 -11.83 -16.92
C ASP A 33 -4.32 -11.79 -16.80
N GLU A 34 -4.96 -10.93 -17.61
CA GLU A 34 -6.42 -10.78 -17.65
C GLU A 34 -7.15 -12.08 -18.10
N ASN A 35 -6.43 -13.09 -18.62
CA ASN A 35 -6.99 -14.40 -18.98
C ASN A 35 -6.76 -15.48 -17.91
N HIS A 36 -6.09 -15.14 -16.80
CA HIS A 36 -5.90 -16.08 -15.70
C HIS A 36 -7.26 -16.46 -15.10
N GLU A 37 -7.45 -17.74 -14.77
CA GLU A 37 -8.75 -18.25 -14.28
C GLU A 37 -9.23 -17.55 -12.99
N GLU A 38 -8.29 -17.08 -12.18
CA GLU A 38 -8.55 -16.33 -10.94
C GLU A 38 -8.55 -14.80 -11.11
N TYR A 39 -8.34 -14.27 -12.32
CA TYR A 39 -8.20 -12.82 -12.53
C TYR A 39 -9.41 -12.03 -12.02
N ASP A 40 -10.63 -12.44 -12.40
CA ASP A 40 -11.86 -11.74 -12.03
C ASP A 40 -12.07 -11.72 -10.51
N ASN A 41 -11.80 -12.84 -9.83
CA ASN A 41 -11.90 -12.93 -8.37
C ASN A 41 -10.86 -12.02 -7.69
N MET A 42 -9.62 -12.01 -8.20
CA MET A 42 -8.55 -11.19 -7.62
C MET A 42 -8.78 -9.70 -7.88
N PHE A 43 -9.29 -9.34 -9.06
CA PHE A 43 -9.68 -7.99 -9.40
C PHE A 43 -10.84 -7.50 -8.53
N GLU A 44 -11.85 -8.34 -8.29
CA GLU A 44 -12.96 -8.00 -7.39
C GLU A 44 -12.47 -7.79 -5.95
N TRP A 45 -11.57 -8.66 -5.46
CA TRP A 45 -11.00 -8.54 -4.13
C TRP A 45 -10.17 -7.25 -3.95
N PHE A 46 -9.34 -6.91 -4.93
CA PHE A 46 -8.49 -5.72 -4.86
C PHE A 46 -9.25 -4.42 -5.18
N GLY A 47 -10.19 -4.47 -6.12
CA GLY A 47 -11.12 -3.40 -6.45
C GLY A 47 -10.68 -2.44 -7.56
N GLU A 48 -9.46 -2.57 -8.10
CA GLU A 48 -8.97 -1.75 -9.22
C GLU A 48 -7.89 -2.46 -10.05
N LYS A 49 -7.44 -1.83 -11.14
CA LYS A 49 -6.28 -2.35 -11.89
C LYS A 49 -5.01 -2.17 -11.07
N TYR A 50 -4.18 -3.21 -11.04
CA TYR A 50 -2.90 -3.18 -10.35
C TYR A 50 -1.74 -3.01 -11.33
N ASP A 51 -0.87 -2.02 -11.09
CA ASP A 51 0.41 -1.89 -11.78
C ASP A 51 1.55 -2.09 -10.77
N PRO A 52 2.30 -3.20 -10.83
CA PRO A 52 3.39 -3.47 -9.90
C PRO A 52 4.51 -2.45 -9.95
N LYS A 53 4.63 -1.65 -11.02
CA LYS A 53 5.68 -0.64 -11.19
C LYS A 53 5.27 0.75 -10.73
N LYS A 54 3.98 0.98 -10.43
CA LYS A 54 3.44 2.30 -10.08
C LYS A 54 4.01 2.79 -8.75
N PHE A 55 4.73 3.90 -8.78
CA PHE A 55 5.20 4.61 -7.59
C PHE A 55 5.35 6.10 -7.89
N ASP A 56 4.90 6.96 -6.96
CA ASP A 56 5.14 8.40 -6.99
C ASP A 56 5.51 8.89 -5.58
N SER A 57 6.73 9.41 -5.42
CA SER A 57 7.21 9.94 -4.14
C SER A 57 6.39 11.13 -3.62
N SER A 58 5.73 11.87 -4.51
CA SER A 58 4.90 13.02 -4.16
C SER A 58 3.58 12.63 -3.47
N GLU A 59 3.13 11.38 -3.65
CA GLU A 59 1.95 10.83 -3.01
C GLU A 59 2.20 10.41 -1.54
N VAL A 60 3.48 10.27 -1.13
CA VAL A 60 3.85 9.82 0.22
C VAL A 60 3.57 10.90 1.26
N LYS A 61 2.70 10.58 2.23
CA LYS A 61 2.29 11.50 3.30
C LYS A 61 2.75 11.00 4.67
N PHE A 62 3.69 11.70 5.28
CA PHE A 62 4.14 11.40 6.63
C PHE A 62 3.23 11.99 7.71
N SER A 63 2.93 11.18 8.72
CA SER A 63 2.17 11.65 9.88
C SER A 63 3.00 12.61 10.74
N ASN A 64 2.35 13.62 11.33
CA ASN A 64 2.99 14.50 12.30
C ASN A 64 3.10 13.76 13.65
N ALA A 65 4.33 13.39 14.05
CA ALA A 65 4.60 12.62 15.26
C ALA A 65 4.01 13.26 16.53
N ARG A 66 4.16 14.58 16.70
CA ARG A 66 3.58 15.30 17.86
C ARG A 66 2.06 15.22 17.86
N ARG A 67 1.43 15.37 16.70
CA ARG A 67 -0.04 15.22 16.58
C ARG A 67 -0.48 13.79 16.91
N LYS A 68 0.27 12.78 16.44
CA LYS A 68 -0.02 11.37 16.72
C LYS A 68 0.12 11.06 18.21
N LEU A 69 1.18 11.56 18.85
CA LEU A 69 1.40 11.43 20.29
C LEU A 69 0.30 12.10 21.10
N ASN A 70 -0.04 13.36 20.80
CA ASN A 70 -1.12 14.07 21.50
C ASN A 70 -2.46 13.33 21.38
N LYS A 71 -2.79 12.78 20.20
CA LYS A 71 -4.00 11.98 20.00
C LYS A 71 -3.98 10.72 20.87
N MET A 72 -2.84 10.03 20.91
CA MET A 72 -2.61 8.87 21.79
C MET A 72 -2.80 9.22 23.26
N LEU A 73 -2.11 10.25 23.78
CA LEU A 73 -2.22 10.68 25.18
C LEU A 73 -3.66 11.05 25.55
N SER A 74 -4.37 11.78 24.67
CA SER A 74 -5.78 12.13 24.89
C SER A 74 -6.70 10.91 24.95
N TYR A 75 -6.41 9.85 24.20
CA TYR A 75 -7.19 8.60 24.21
C TYR A 75 -6.98 7.80 25.51
N TYR A 76 -5.77 7.86 26.09
CA TYR A 76 -5.42 7.15 27.32
C TYR A 76 -5.53 7.99 28.60
N GLY A 77 -5.99 9.25 28.50
CA GLY A 77 -6.26 10.10 29.66
C GLY A 77 -5.01 10.68 30.35
N ALA A 78 -3.92 10.88 29.61
CA ALA A 78 -2.69 11.51 30.09
C ALA A 78 -2.54 12.97 29.62
#